data_AF-A0A495U6F1-F1
#
_entry.id   AF-A0A495U6F1-F1
#
_cell.length_a   1.000
_cell.length_b   1.000
_cell.length_c   1.000
_cell.angle_alpha   90.00
_cell.angle_beta   90.00
_cell.angle_gamma   90.00
#
_symmetry.space_group_name_H-M   'P 1'
#
loop_
_entity.id
_entity.type
_entity.pdbx_description
1 polymer ?
#
loop_
_entity_poly.entity_id
_entity_poly.type
_entity_poly.pdbx_seq_one_letter_code
_entity_poly.pdbx_strand_id
1 'polypeptide(L)'
;MSLNRLGSRLVSRLSPGLSPVLPESPLFLLRLSLASLVSVARSALGSTFGATFGSTVIAQRLCAVSCASCVMAAALAVSATPVAAQTPASAGHSPAVSAGTEAPAAATTVQDQEPTGDADTDSAASADNASDAAAPDNSFEARQRALDQRSDENNYTYGVAQHNCYSRFFVNHCLNRARDSMRAVQAEIRKEQLALDGEQRAQRARARDERAALRRARNEADAPQRAAEDARNEQAYQDKQRQHAIDQAQRGAEAPQRAANAQAYEDKQRQHAIDQAQRGISPSQAAANQQAYDQKQSDYQRKLEQARQQGAQKAQERVEKQQSFEKKQAEAAQHKADVQARQKQAAEKAEQKRQDQLKQQQLEEQQKQQQQQQ
;
A
#
# COMPACT_ATOMS: atom_id res chain seq x y z
N MET A 1 1.83 16.27 -81.56
CA MET A 1 0.62 15.84 -82.32
C MET A 1 0.67 14.33 -82.49
N SER A 2 -0.49 13.65 -82.50
CA SER A 2 -0.72 12.20 -82.74
C SER A 2 0.17 11.20 -81.97
N LEU A 3 -0.34 10.55 -80.92
CA LEU A 3 -1.24 9.38 -80.96
C LEU A 3 -0.62 8.14 -81.63
N ASN A 4 -0.18 7.19 -80.80
CA ASN A 4 -0.08 5.77 -81.16
C ASN A 4 -0.88 4.95 -80.14
N ARG A 5 -2.03 4.42 -80.57
CA ARG A 5 -2.81 3.40 -79.84
C ARG A 5 -2.47 2.04 -80.42
N LEU A 6 -1.83 1.17 -79.63
CA LEU A 6 -1.77 -0.26 -79.89
C LEU A 6 -2.47 -0.99 -78.75
N GLY A 7 -3.59 -1.63 -79.07
CA GLY A 7 -4.36 -2.43 -78.11
C GLY A 7 -4.16 -3.91 -78.37
N SER A 8 -3.53 -4.61 -77.43
CA SER A 8 -3.41 -6.07 -77.47
C SER A 8 -4.38 -6.70 -76.48
N ARG A 9 -5.47 -7.27 -76.99
CA ARG A 9 -6.29 -8.25 -76.27
C ARG A 9 -5.99 -9.62 -76.83
N LEU A 10 -5.41 -10.52 -76.02
CA LEU A 10 -5.32 -11.93 -76.36
C LEU A 10 -5.84 -12.77 -75.20
N VAL A 11 -6.74 -13.68 -75.55
CA VAL A 11 -7.47 -14.57 -74.65
C VAL A 11 -6.75 -15.90 -74.59
N SER A 12 -6.52 -16.44 -73.39
CA SER A 12 -6.21 -17.87 -73.21
C SER A 12 -6.85 -18.38 -71.92
N ARG A 13 -7.90 -19.20 -72.07
CA ARG A 13 -8.41 -20.09 -71.02
C ARG A 13 -8.05 -21.52 -71.40
N LEU A 14 -7.25 -22.20 -70.58
CA LEU A 14 -7.15 -23.66 -70.63
C LEU A 14 -7.12 -24.25 -69.21
N SER A 15 -7.99 -25.23 -69.03
CA SER A 15 -7.99 -26.31 -68.03
C SER A 15 -8.39 -27.59 -68.79
N PRO A 16 -8.39 -28.81 -68.23
CA PRO A 16 -8.03 -29.25 -66.87
C PRO A 16 -7.04 -30.46 -66.86
N GLY A 17 -6.74 -31.04 -65.68
CA GLY A 17 -5.98 -32.30 -65.60
C GLY A 17 -5.82 -32.94 -64.20
N LEU A 18 -6.65 -33.95 -63.94
CA LEU A 18 -6.40 -35.25 -63.26
C LEU A 18 -5.75 -35.37 -61.85
N SER A 19 -6.45 -36.10 -60.98
CA SER A 19 -5.96 -36.84 -59.79
C SER A 19 -5.24 -38.16 -60.21
N PRO A 20 -4.52 -38.91 -59.32
CA PRO A 20 -5.19 -39.88 -58.43
C PRO A 20 -4.48 -40.37 -57.12
N VAL A 21 -5.30 -40.89 -56.18
CA VAL A 21 -5.13 -42.12 -55.33
C VAL A 21 -4.05 -42.23 -54.20
N LEU A 22 -4.44 -43.00 -53.16
CA LEU A 22 -3.81 -43.31 -51.85
C LEU A 22 -2.70 -44.42 -51.93
N PRO A 23 -2.03 -44.79 -50.80
CA PRO A 23 -2.51 -45.91 -49.96
C PRO A 23 -2.32 -45.76 -48.42
N GLU A 24 -2.53 -46.84 -47.66
CA GLU A 24 -2.95 -46.88 -46.24
C GLU A 24 -1.90 -47.36 -45.21
N SER A 25 -2.06 -46.95 -43.92
CA SER A 25 -2.00 -47.77 -42.67
C SER A 25 -0.73 -48.59 -42.27
N PRO A 26 -0.66 -49.25 -41.08
CA PRO A 26 -1.11 -48.89 -39.71
C PRO A 26 0.00 -49.12 -38.61
N LEU A 27 -0.31 -48.92 -37.30
CA LEU A 27 -0.11 -49.88 -36.16
C LEU A 27 0.13 -49.26 -34.76
N PHE A 28 -0.39 -49.94 -33.72
CA PHE A 28 -0.01 -49.93 -32.28
C PHE A 28 -0.20 -48.62 -31.45
N LEU A 29 -0.48 -48.61 -30.14
CA LEU A 29 -0.60 -49.66 -29.09
C LEU A 29 -1.52 -49.20 -27.91
N LEU A 30 -1.92 -50.14 -27.04
CA LEU A 30 -2.64 -49.93 -25.76
C LEU A 30 -1.91 -49.01 -24.76
N ARG A 31 -2.65 -48.35 -23.84
CA ARG A 31 -2.50 -48.57 -22.37
C ARG A 31 -3.56 -47.92 -21.46
N LEU A 32 -3.78 -48.58 -20.31
CA LEU A 32 -4.56 -48.13 -19.14
C LEU A 32 -3.70 -47.27 -18.19
N SER A 33 -4.32 -46.33 -17.45
CA SER A 33 -4.22 -46.07 -15.98
C SER A 33 -5.04 -44.80 -15.65
N LEU A 34 -5.93 -44.66 -14.66
CA LEU A 34 -5.94 -44.92 -13.20
C LEU A 34 -5.04 -44.01 -12.33
N ALA A 35 -5.61 -43.61 -11.18
CA ALA A 35 -5.16 -42.66 -10.13
C ALA A 35 -5.21 -41.16 -10.53
N SER A 36 -5.91 -40.24 -9.84
CA SER A 36 -6.19 -39.99 -8.40
C SER A 36 -5.06 -39.29 -7.66
N LEU A 37 -5.26 -38.02 -7.30
CA LEU A 37 -4.44 -37.27 -6.35
C LEU A 37 -5.33 -36.31 -5.52
N VAL A 38 -5.61 -36.74 -4.29
CA VAL A 38 -6.10 -35.87 -3.21
C VAL A 38 -4.89 -35.21 -2.57
N SER A 39 -4.90 -33.89 -2.40
CA SER A 39 -3.85 -33.17 -1.68
C SER A 39 -4.37 -32.63 -0.36
N VAL A 40 -3.85 -33.16 0.74
CA VAL A 40 -4.17 -32.76 2.12
C VAL A 40 -3.19 -31.67 2.56
N ALA A 41 -3.71 -30.51 2.97
CA ALA A 41 -2.93 -29.51 3.71
C ALA A 41 -3.27 -29.60 5.21
N ARG A 42 -2.26 -29.78 6.06
CA ARG A 42 -2.38 -29.92 7.51
C ARG A 42 -1.22 -29.19 8.21
N SER A 43 -1.48 -28.76 9.46
CA SER A 43 -0.56 -28.11 10.42
C SER A 43 -0.58 -26.57 10.33
N ALA A 44 -1.12 -25.81 11.30
CA ALA A 44 -0.84 -25.69 12.76
C ALA A 44 0.09 -24.49 13.04
N LEU A 45 -0.38 -23.44 13.73
CA LEU A 45 -0.16 -23.12 15.16
C LEU A 45 1.33 -22.89 15.50
N GLY A 46 1.75 -21.79 16.15
CA GLY A 46 1.03 -20.65 16.76
C GLY A 46 2.00 -19.77 17.57
N SER A 47 1.49 -19.02 18.55
CA SER A 47 2.22 -18.19 19.56
C SER A 47 2.86 -16.87 19.10
N THR A 48 3.08 -15.83 19.93
CA THR A 48 2.29 -15.16 21.03
C THR A 48 3.18 -14.06 21.65
N PHE A 49 2.75 -12.79 21.60
CA PHE A 49 3.20 -11.63 22.40
C PHE A 49 2.09 -10.55 22.25
N GLY A 50 1.59 -9.78 23.23
CA GLY A 50 2.01 -9.49 24.60
C GLY A 50 2.90 -8.22 24.66
N ALA A 51 2.55 -7.09 25.28
CA ALA A 51 1.30 -6.63 25.92
C ALA A 51 1.31 -5.08 26.07
N THR A 52 0.14 -4.46 26.39
CA THR A 52 -0.06 -3.13 27.04
C THR A 52 0.66 -1.86 26.54
N PHE A 53 -0.11 -0.81 26.17
CA PHE A 53 -0.24 0.47 26.93
C PHE A 53 -1.09 1.52 26.17
N GLY A 54 -1.74 2.43 26.90
CA GLY A 54 -2.09 3.78 26.41
C GLY A 54 -3.54 4.03 25.98
N SER A 55 -4.30 4.73 26.83
CA SER A 55 -5.61 5.31 26.48
C SER A 55 -5.46 6.63 25.71
N THR A 56 -6.26 6.83 24.66
CA THR A 56 -6.87 8.13 24.35
C THR A 56 -8.23 7.96 23.67
N VAL A 57 -9.19 8.79 24.11
CA VAL A 57 -10.52 8.92 23.51
C VAL A 57 -10.44 9.95 22.38
N ILE A 58 -11.14 9.72 21.26
CA ILE A 58 -12.03 10.70 20.59
C ILE A 58 -12.71 10.05 19.37
N ALA A 59 -13.95 10.47 19.14
CA ALA A 59 -14.91 9.88 18.23
C ALA A 59 -14.57 9.96 16.74
N GLN A 60 -14.99 8.94 15.98
CA GLN A 60 -15.59 9.17 14.68
C GLN A 60 -16.70 8.14 14.38
N ARG A 61 -17.75 8.60 13.68
CA ARG A 61 -19.00 7.87 13.42
C ARG A 61 -19.17 7.65 11.91
N LEU A 62 -19.92 6.60 11.55
CA LEU A 62 -20.37 6.24 10.19
C LEU A 62 -19.23 5.62 9.32
N CYS A 63 -19.43 4.57 8.52
CA CYS A 63 -20.67 4.04 7.93
C CYS A 63 -20.63 2.49 7.70
N ALA A 64 -21.74 1.95 7.17
CA ALA A 64 -21.90 0.63 6.50
C ALA A 64 -22.24 -0.65 7.32
N VAL A 65 -23.55 -0.91 7.47
CA VAL A 65 -24.22 -2.24 7.50
C VAL A 65 -25.56 -2.02 6.76
N SER A 66 -25.96 -2.66 5.65
CA SER A 66 -25.89 -4.06 5.19
C SER A 66 -26.98 -4.98 5.79
N CYS A 67 -28.22 -4.83 5.31
CA CYS A 67 -29.27 -5.87 5.29
C CYS A 67 -29.90 -5.81 3.89
N ALA A 68 -29.87 -6.83 3.02
CA ALA A 68 -30.30 -8.23 3.16
C ALA A 68 -31.82 -8.44 3.02
N SER A 69 -32.16 -9.37 2.11
CA SER A 69 -33.47 -10.01 1.88
C SER A 69 -34.69 -9.16 1.50
N CYS A 70 -35.10 -9.28 0.23
CA CYS A 70 -36.49 -9.55 -0.13
C CYS A 70 -36.51 -10.49 -1.35
N VAL A 71 -37.27 -11.59 -1.25
CA VAL A 71 -37.46 -12.57 -2.34
C VAL A 71 -38.94 -12.58 -2.70
N MET A 72 -39.27 -12.48 -4.00
CA MET A 72 -40.29 -13.30 -4.64
C MET A 72 -40.30 -13.11 -6.17
N ALA A 73 -40.88 -14.07 -6.87
CA ALA A 73 -40.77 -14.24 -8.32
C ALA A 73 -41.97 -13.70 -9.11
N ALA A 74 -41.74 -13.38 -10.38
CA ALA A 74 -42.73 -13.51 -11.44
C ALA A 74 -42.01 -13.80 -12.77
N ALA A 75 -42.44 -14.83 -13.49
CA ALA A 75 -41.87 -15.24 -14.77
C ALA A 75 -42.75 -14.77 -15.94
N LEU A 76 -42.15 -14.22 -16.98
CA LEU A 76 -42.70 -14.22 -18.34
C LEU A 76 -41.58 -14.49 -19.33
N ALA A 77 -41.75 -15.56 -20.10
CA ALA A 77 -40.83 -15.93 -21.18
C ALA A 77 -41.34 -15.35 -22.51
N VAL A 78 -40.45 -14.72 -23.27
CA VAL A 78 -40.64 -14.46 -24.70
C VAL A 78 -39.48 -15.10 -25.44
N SER A 79 -39.82 -16.02 -26.33
CA SER A 79 -38.88 -16.72 -27.20
C SER A 79 -38.62 -15.91 -28.47
N ALA A 80 -37.35 -15.77 -28.84
CA ALA A 80 -36.94 -15.30 -30.16
C ALA A 80 -35.82 -16.22 -30.68
N THR A 81 -36.07 -16.88 -31.81
CA THR A 81 -35.12 -17.79 -32.47
C THR A 81 -34.08 -17.00 -33.27
N PRO A 82 -32.78 -17.34 -33.19
CA PRO A 82 -31.76 -16.72 -34.04
C PRO A 82 -31.72 -17.35 -35.44
N VAL A 83 -31.61 -16.52 -36.48
CA VAL A 83 -31.25 -16.96 -37.84
C VAL A 83 -29.72 -17.02 -37.95
N ALA A 84 -29.20 -18.13 -38.48
CA ALA A 84 -27.78 -18.33 -38.70
C ALA A 84 -27.31 -17.77 -40.06
N ALA A 85 -26.17 -17.10 -40.07
CA ALA A 85 -25.31 -16.90 -41.24
C ALA A 85 -23.84 -16.90 -40.80
N GLN A 86 -22.95 -17.44 -41.63
CA GLN A 86 -21.63 -17.93 -41.21
C GLN A 86 -20.48 -16.92 -41.44
N THR A 87 -19.41 -17.15 -40.70
CA THR A 87 -18.10 -16.46 -40.66
C THR A 87 -17.28 -16.68 -41.95
N PRO A 88 -16.20 -15.91 -42.22
CA PRO A 88 -14.89 -16.18 -41.58
C PRO A 88 -13.99 -14.97 -41.21
N ALA A 89 -13.40 -15.09 -40.02
CA ALA A 89 -12.02 -14.80 -39.59
C ALA A 89 -11.17 -13.64 -40.20
N SER A 90 -10.59 -12.82 -39.30
CA SER A 90 -9.12 -12.75 -39.11
C SER A 90 -8.69 -12.02 -37.82
N ALA A 91 -7.50 -12.37 -37.30
CA ALA A 91 -6.81 -11.91 -36.08
C ALA A 91 -6.64 -10.37 -35.90
N GLY A 92 -6.28 -9.82 -34.73
CA GLY A 92 -5.99 -10.42 -33.41
C GLY A 92 -5.25 -9.44 -32.46
N HIS A 93 -4.76 -9.95 -31.32
CA HIS A 93 -3.80 -9.34 -30.37
C HIS A 93 -4.09 -7.95 -29.75
N SER A 94 -4.46 -7.96 -28.46
CA SER A 94 -4.04 -6.92 -27.50
C SER A 94 -2.54 -7.06 -27.18
N PRO A 95 -1.92 -6.02 -26.59
CA PRO A 95 -1.50 -6.23 -25.20
C PRO A 95 -1.78 -5.04 -24.27
N ALA A 96 -1.83 -5.34 -22.97
CA ALA A 96 -1.76 -4.36 -21.89
C ALA A 96 -0.30 -4.03 -21.54
N VAL A 97 -0.07 -2.88 -20.89
CA VAL A 97 1.17 -2.55 -20.15
C VAL A 97 0.82 -1.79 -18.87
N SER A 98 1.68 -1.94 -17.86
CA SER A 98 1.44 -1.52 -16.46
C SER A 98 2.61 -0.70 -15.89
N ALA A 99 2.28 0.17 -14.92
CA ALA A 99 3.10 0.60 -13.77
C ALA A 99 4.32 1.55 -13.94
N GLY A 100 4.66 2.26 -12.83
CA GLY A 100 5.70 3.28 -12.67
C GLY A 100 5.08 4.69 -12.49
N THR A 101 4.87 5.31 -11.32
CA THR A 101 5.56 5.40 -10.01
C THR A 101 6.79 6.35 -10.00
N GLU A 102 6.75 7.38 -9.14
CA GLU A 102 7.86 8.24 -8.64
C GLU A 102 8.58 9.18 -9.67
N ALA A 103 9.04 10.42 -9.35
CA ALA A 103 8.98 11.30 -8.17
C ALA A 103 9.17 12.80 -8.62
N PRO A 104 9.20 13.83 -7.74
CA PRO A 104 8.97 15.24 -8.12
C PRO A 104 10.23 16.08 -8.45
N ALA A 105 10.03 17.24 -9.08
CA ALA A 105 10.99 18.34 -9.15
C ALA A 105 10.31 19.68 -8.79
N ALA A 106 10.94 20.46 -7.91
CA ALA A 106 10.44 21.74 -7.42
C ALA A 106 11.13 22.94 -8.10
N ALA A 107 10.40 24.04 -8.30
CA ALA A 107 10.97 25.35 -8.58
C ALA A 107 10.06 26.49 -8.09
N THR A 108 10.33 26.96 -6.87
CA THR A 108 10.01 28.33 -6.37
C THR A 108 10.78 29.37 -7.22
N THR A 109 10.50 30.66 -7.37
CA THR A 109 9.59 31.69 -6.76
C THR A 109 9.31 32.74 -7.89
N VAL A 110 8.41 33.74 -7.85
CA VAL A 110 8.33 34.97 -7.02
C VAL A 110 6.89 35.56 -7.11
N GLN A 111 6.64 36.61 -6.32
CA GLN A 111 5.52 37.56 -6.18
C GLN A 111 5.09 38.30 -7.48
N ASP A 112 3.94 39.00 -7.60
CA ASP A 112 3.35 39.97 -6.65
C ASP A 112 1.81 40.13 -6.62
N GLN A 113 1.35 40.54 -5.43
CA GLN A 113 0.15 41.35 -5.06
C GLN A 113 -1.31 40.88 -5.34
N GLU A 114 -2.03 40.63 -4.24
CA GLU A 114 -3.49 40.84 -4.12
C GLU A 114 -3.85 42.34 -4.16
N PRO A 115 -5.12 42.69 -4.43
CA PRO A 115 -5.97 43.02 -3.27
C PRO A 115 -7.36 42.36 -3.27
N THR A 116 -7.90 42.22 -2.06
CA THR A 116 -9.22 41.66 -1.72
C THR A 116 -10.41 42.44 -2.28
N GLY A 117 -11.45 41.73 -2.71
CA GLY A 117 -12.78 42.29 -2.96
C GLY A 117 -13.84 41.23 -3.29
N ASP A 118 -14.70 40.89 -2.34
CA ASP A 118 -15.90 40.07 -2.56
C ASP A 118 -16.92 40.78 -3.46
N ALA A 119 -17.35 40.13 -4.54
CA ALA A 119 -18.75 40.11 -5.00
C ALA A 119 -18.97 39.15 -6.20
N ASP A 120 -20.19 38.65 -6.28
CA ASP A 120 -20.80 37.76 -7.28
C ASP A 120 -20.63 38.12 -8.79
N THR A 121 -21.07 37.17 -9.63
CA THR A 121 -21.40 37.31 -11.08
C THR A 121 -20.27 37.62 -12.07
N ASP A 122 -19.72 36.59 -12.73
CA ASP A 122 -20.16 36.22 -14.10
C ASP A 122 -19.25 35.15 -14.77
N SER A 123 -19.72 33.90 -14.77
CA SER A 123 -19.14 32.81 -15.58
C SER A 123 -19.64 32.89 -17.03
N ALA A 124 -19.19 33.90 -17.77
CA ALA A 124 -19.64 34.18 -19.15
C ALA A 124 -18.47 34.40 -20.14
N ALA A 125 -17.46 33.51 -20.12
CA ALA A 125 -16.31 33.56 -21.04
C ALA A 125 -15.79 32.16 -21.45
N SER A 126 -16.70 31.21 -21.71
CA SER A 126 -16.37 29.90 -22.33
C SER A 126 -17.55 29.27 -23.11
N ALA A 127 -18.61 30.03 -23.37
CA ALA A 127 -19.77 29.55 -24.12
C ALA A 127 -19.62 29.71 -25.66
N ASP A 128 -18.79 30.65 -26.10
CA ASP A 128 -18.80 31.16 -27.49
C ASP A 128 -18.20 30.21 -28.54
N ASN A 129 -17.48 29.15 -28.13
CA ASN A 129 -17.00 28.12 -29.06
C ASN A 129 -17.92 26.89 -29.14
N ALA A 130 -18.92 26.78 -28.26
CA ALA A 130 -19.95 25.73 -28.33
C ALA A 130 -21.21 26.21 -29.08
N SER A 131 -21.48 27.52 -29.05
CA SER A 131 -22.59 28.15 -29.75
C SER A 131 -22.47 28.10 -31.28
N ASP A 132 -21.29 28.36 -31.87
CA ASP A 132 -21.10 28.41 -33.33
C ASP A 132 -21.29 27.05 -34.02
N ALA A 133 -20.88 25.95 -33.37
CA ALA A 133 -21.13 24.60 -33.90
C ALA A 133 -22.61 24.19 -33.76
N ALA A 134 -23.30 24.67 -32.71
CA ALA A 134 -24.72 24.40 -32.49
C ALA A 134 -25.64 25.33 -33.29
N ALA A 135 -25.19 26.51 -33.70
CA ALA A 135 -25.97 27.50 -34.45
C ALA A 135 -26.59 26.95 -35.76
N PRO A 136 -25.86 26.24 -36.65
CA PRO A 136 -26.47 25.66 -37.85
C PRO A 136 -27.49 24.57 -37.51
N ASP A 137 -27.19 23.67 -36.57
CA ASP A 137 -28.07 22.57 -36.17
C ASP A 137 -29.39 23.09 -35.56
N ASN A 138 -29.31 24.07 -34.66
CA ASN A 138 -30.48 24.78 -34.11
C ASN A 138 -31.35 25.41 -35.23
N SER A 139 -30.74 25.91 -36.31
CA SER A 139 -31.46 26.48 -37.46
C SER A 139 -32.22 25.42 -38.27
N PHE A 140 -31.74 24.18 -38.30
CA PHE A 140 -32.44 23.06 -38.96
C PHE A 140 -33.57 22.55 -38.09
N GLU A 141 -33.36 22.38 -36.78
CA GLU A 141 -34.40 21.95 -35.84
C GLU A 141 -35.54 22.97 -35.73
N ALA A 142 -35.25 24.27 -35.76
CA ALA A 142 -36.28 25.32 -35.80
C ALA A 142 -37.13 25.23 -37.08
N ARG A 143 -36.50 25.04 -38.25
CA ARG A 143 -37.21 24.87 -39.52
C ARG A 143 -38.00 23.56 -39.59
N GLN A 144 -37.47 22.46 -39.05
CA GLN A 144 -38.19 21.19 -38.96
C GLN A 144 -39.45 21.32 -38.09
N ARG A 145 -39.34 21.89 -36.89
CA ARG A 145 -40.50 22.13 -35.99
C ARG A 145 -41.59 22.97 -36.65
N ALA A 146 -41.23 23.97 -37.47
CA ALA A 146 -42.21 24.77 -38.22
C ALA A 146 -42.93 23.97 -39.32
N LEU A 147 -42.25 22.99 -39.95
CA LEU A 147 -42.86 22.08 -40.93
C LEU A 147 -43.77 21.04 -40.27
N ASP A 148 -43.39 20.56 -39.09
CA ASP A 148 -44.19 19.64 -38.29
C ASP A 148 -45.47 20.35 -37.80
N GLN A 149 -45.34 21.55 -37.22
CA GLN A 149 -46.49 22.39 -36.83
C GLN A 149 -47.45 22.65 -38.00
N ARG A 150 -46.93 23.02 -39.18
CA ARG A 150 -47.77 23.21 -40.39
C ARG A 150 -48.46 21.92 -40.84
N SER A 151 -47.88 20.76 -40.57
CA SER A 151 -48.52 19.47 -40.85
C SER A 151 -49.69 19.23 -39.91
N ASP A 152 -49.51 19.50 -38.62
CA ASP A 152 -50.55 19.36 -37.60
C ASP A 152 -51.70 20.36 -37.81
N GLU A 153 -51.39 21.63 -38.09
CA GLU A 153 -52.38 22.66 -38.45
C GLU A 153 -53.18 22.27 -39.70
N ASN A 154 -52.52 21.67 -40.71
CA ASN A 154 -53.21 21.21 -41.91
C ASN A 154 -54.13 20.02 -41.64
N ASN A 155 -53.69 19.05 -40.83
CA ASN A 155 -54.49 17.90 -40.40
C ASN A 155 -55.71 18.36 -39.57
N TYR A 156 -55.52 19.29 -38.64
CA TYR A 156 -56.59 19.90 -37.86
C TYR A 156 -57.61 20.62 -38.74
N THR A 157 -57.13 21.48 -39.65
CA THR A 157 -57.98 22.23 -40.60
C THR A 157 -58.78 21.29 -41.49
N TYR A 158 -58.19 20.19 -41.96
CA TYR A 158 -58.88 19.15 -42.72
C TYR A 158 -59.95 18.45 -41.87
N GLY A 159 -59.66 18.08 -40.62
CA GLY A 159 -60.64 17.47 -39.70
C GLY A 159 -61.85 18.37 -39.43
N VAL A 160 -61.61 19.66 -39.15
CA VAL A 160 -62.67 20.67 -38.99
C VAL A 160 -63.48 20.82 -40.28
N ALA A 161 -62.81 20.90 -41.44
CA ALA A 161 -63.49 20.97 -42.74
C ALA A 161 -64.33 19.71 -43.02
N GLN A 162 -63.86 18.52 -42.65
CA GLN A 162 -64.58 17.26 -42.79
C GLN A 162 -65.88 17.27 -41.96
N HIS A 163 -65.82 17.66 -40.68
CA HIS A 163 -67.02 17.82 -39.85
C HIS A 163 -68.01 18.84 -40.44
N ASN A 164 -67.51 19.98 -40.90
CA ASN A 164 -68.32 21.03 -41.56
C ASN A 164 -68.89 20.61 -42.93
N CYS A 165 -68.32 19.59 -43.60
CA CYS A 165 -68.87 19.07 -44.85
C CYS A 165 -70.10 18.19 -44.62
N TYR A 166 -70.21 17.50 -43.48
CA TYR A 166 -71.39 16.66 -43.16
C TYR A 166 -72.66 17.46 -42.86
N SER A 167 -72.55 18.75 -42.53
CA SER A 167 -73.70 19.66 -42.34
C SER A 167 -74.15 20.38 -43.63
N ARG A 168 -73.57 20.04 -44.80
CA ARG A 168 -73.89 20.67 -46.10
C ARG A 168 -74.57 19.69 -47.06
N PHE A 169 -75.54 20.18 -47.83
CA PHE A 169 -76.29 19.37 -48.82
C PHE A 169 -75.43 18.65 -49.86
N PHE A 170 -74.27 19.20 -50.25
CA PHE A 170 -73.33 18.60 -51.22
C PHE A 170 -72.08 18.00 -50.55
N VAL A 171 -72.28 17.09 -49.60
CA VAL A 171 -71.21 16.45 -48.78
C VAL A 171 -70.05 15.95 -49.65
N ASN A 172 -70.32 15.16 -50.70
CA ASN A 172 -69.27 14.56 -51.54
C ASN A 172 -68.37 15.58 -52.26
N HIS A 173 -68.95 16.65 -52.80
CA HIS A 173 -68.17 17.72 -53.43
C HIS A 173 -67.34 18.50 -52.40
N CYS A 174 -67.93 18.75 -51.22
CA CYS A 174 -67.24 19.41 -50.11
C CYS A 174 -66.03 18.59 -49.62
N LEU A 175 -66.21 17.28 -49.39
CA LEU A 175 -65.14 16.39 -48.94
C LEU A 175 -63.99 16.27 -49.96
N ASN A 176 -64.31 16.23 -51.26
CA ASN A 176 -63.27 16.21 -52.29
C ASN A 176 -62.47 17.52 -52.29
N ARG A 177 -63.14 18.68 -52.27
CA ARG A 177 -62.47 19.99 -52.16
C ARG A 177 -61.58 20.09 -50.90
N ALA A 178 -62.06 19.58 -49.76
CA ALA A 178 -61.28 19.56 -48.51
C ALA A 178 -60.01 18.67 -48.63
N ARG A 179 -60.13 17.48 -49.23
CA ARG A 179 -58.97 16.60 -49.51
C ARG A 179 -57.98 17.25 -50.47
N ASP A 180 -58.45 17.94 -51.49
CA ASP A 180 -57.58 18.57 -52.47
C ASP A 180 -56.81 19.77 -51.87
N SER A 181 -57.45 20.55 -50.98
CA SER A 181 -56.72 21.56 -50.18
C SER A 181 -55.70 20.95 -49.21
N MET A 182 -56.01 19.82 -48.58
CA MET A 182 -55.07 19.10 -47.71
C MET A 182 -53.86 18.59 -48.51
N ARG A 183 -54.11 17.92 -49.64
CA ARG A 183 -53.05 17.42 -50.55
C ARG A 183 -52.15 18.53 -51.08
N ALA A 184 -52.71 19.69 -51.42
CA ALA A 184 -51.93 20.82 -51.91
C ALA A 184 -50.93 21.33 -50.85
N VAL A 185 -51.38 21.50 -49.60
CA VAL A 185 -50.50 21.94 -48.50
C VAL A 185 -49.48 20.86 -48.13
N GLN A 186 -49.88 19.58 -48.07
CA GLN A 186 -48.94 18.48 -47.85
C GLN A 186 -47.87 18.36 -48.94
N ALA A 187 -48.17 18.70 -50.19
CA ALA A 187 -47.20 18.71 -51.28
C ALA A 187 -46.13 19.80 -51.08
N GLU A 188 -46.52 21.01 -50.66
CA GLU A 188 -45.56 22.08 -50.34
C GLU A 188 -44.73 21.75 -49.09
N ILE A 189 -45.34 21.22 -48.02
CA ILE A 189 -44.59 20.77 -46.83
C ILE A 189 -43.53 19.72 -47.20
N ARG A 190 -43.89 18.72 -48.01
CA ARG A 190 -42.93 17.69 -48.47
C ARG A 190 -41.80 18.26 -49.32
N LYS A 191 -42.09 19.27 -50.15
CA LYS A 191 -41.10 19.97 -50.98
C LYS A 191 -40.11 20.75 -50.12
N GLU A 192 -40.58 21.40 -49.06
CA GLU A 192 -39.73 22.10 -48.09
C GLU A 192 -38.88 21.13 -47.25
N GLN A 193 -39.46 20.01 -46.79
CA GLN A 193 -38.72 18.93 -46.11
C GLN A 193 -37.58 18.37 -46.99
N LEU A 194 -37.84 18.10 -48.27
CA LEU A 194 -36.83 17.62 -49.21
C LEU A 194 -35.70 18.63 -49.46
N ALA A 195 -36.00 19.93 -49.44
CA ALA A 195 -34.98 20.98 -49.51
C ALA A 195 -34.10 21.00 -48.26
N LEU A 196 -34.71 20.94 -47.07
CA LEU A 196 -34.03 20.91 -45.78
C LEU A 196 -33.12 19.67 -45.62
N ASP A 197 -33.60 18.48 -46.00
CA ASP A 197 -32.81 17.25 -46.06
C ASP A 197 -31.63 17.34 -47.04
N GLY A 198 -31.85 18.03 -48.17
CA GLY A 198 -30.83 18.32 -49.17
C GLY A 198 -29.69 19.18 -48.60
N GLU A 199 -30.05 20.28 -47.92
CA GLU A 199 -29.10 21.16 -47.23
C GLU A 199 -28.29 20.40 -46.16
N GLN A 200 -28.96 19.66 -45.27
CA GLN A 200 -28.29 18.87 -44.24
C GLN A 200 -27.33 17.84 -44.84
N ARG A 201 -27.72 17.16 -45.92
CA ARG A 201 -26.88 16.17 -46.60
C ARG A 201 -25.64 16.82 -47.20
N ALA A 202 -25.78 18.02 -47.78
CA ALA A 202 -24.67 18.80 -48.30
C ALA A 202 -23.71 19.27 -47.19
N GLN A 203 -24.22 19.74 -46.05
CA GLN A 203 -23.38 20.12 -44.90
C GLN A 203 -22.62 18.92 -44.33
N ARG A 204 -23.29 17.79 -44.09
CA ARG A 204 -22.64 16.54 -43.64
C ARG A 204 -21.61 16.02 -44.63
N ALA A 205 -21.75 16.29 -45.93
CA ALA A 205 -20.69 16.00 -46.91
C ALA A 205 -19.47 16.91 -46.70
N ARG A 206 -19.66 18.24 -46.67
CA ARG A 206 -18.58 19.22 -46.45
C ARG A 206 -17.79 18.94 -45.16
N ALA A 207 -18.47 18.66 -44.05
CA ALA A 207 -17.83 18.35 -42.77
C ALA A 207 -16.98 17.06 -42.82
N ARG A 208 -17.35 16.07 -43.64
CA ARG A 208 -16.53 14.87 -43.87
C ARG A 208 -15.29 15.20 -44.71
N ASP A 209 -15.46 16.01 -45.75
CA ASP A 209 -14.37 16.40 -46.66
C ASP A 209 -13.33 17.26 -45.95
N GLU A 210 -13.77 18.21 -45.11
CA GLU A 210 -12.94 19.01 -44.22
C GLU A 210 -12.20 18.12 -43.20
N ARG A 211 -12.91 17.25 -42.47
CA ARG A 211 -12.28 16.31 -41.52
C ARG A 211 -11.30 15.35 -42.21
N ALA A 212 -11.55 14.98 -43.47
CA ALA A 212 -10.62 14.19 -44.28
C ALA A 212 -9.40 15.01 -44.71
N ALA A 213 -9.57 16.28 -45.10
CA ALA A 213 -8.47 17.19 -45.43
C ALA A 213 -7.57 17.44 -44.21
N LEU A 214 -8.15 17.75 -43.05
CA LEU A 214 -7.41 17.95 -41.79
C LEU A 214 -6.61 16.71 -41.39
N ARG A 215 -7.17 15.50 -41.52
CA ARG A 215 -6.43 14.24 -41.27
C ARG A 215 -5.31 14.02 -42.27
N ARG A 216 -5.52 14.30 -43.56
CA ARG A 216 -4.44 14.20 -44.57
C ARG A 216 -3.30 15.16 -44.24
N ALA A 217 -3.62 16.43 -43.96
CA ALA A 217 -2.63 17.44 -43.61
C ALA A 217 -1.82 17.09 -42.34
N ARG A 218 -2.48 16.58 -41.28
CA ARG A 218 -1.79 16.08 -40.08
C ARG A 218 -0.89 14.89 -40.41
N ASN A 219 -1.42 13.86 -41.07
CA ASN A 219 -0.65 12.67 -41.43
C ASN A 219 0.59 13.00 -42.28
N GLU A 220 0.50 14.01 -43.14
CA GLU A 220 1.60 14.52 -43.99
C GLU A 220 2.63 15.33 -43.17
N ALA A 221 2.18 16.21 -42.27
CA ALA A 221 3.05 16.92 -41.33
C ALA A 221 3.81 15.98 -40.36
N ASP A 222 3.14 14.91 -39.91
CA ASP A 222 3.69 13.90 -39.01
C ASP A 222 4.54 12.83 -39.74
N ALA A 223 4.49 12.78 -41.07
CA ALA A 223 5.22 11.80 -41.88
C ALA A 223 6.76 11.78 -41.67
N PRO A 224 7.48 12.92 -41.69
CA PRO A 224 8.92 12.91 -41.43
C PRO A 224 9.27 12.50 -40.00
N GLN A 225 8.40 12.81 -39.01
CA GLN A 225 8.64 12.40 -37.62
C GLN A 225 8.53 10.88 -37.47
N ARG A 226 7.47 10.28 -38.02
CA ARG A 226 7.28 8.82 -38.07
C ARG A 226 8.44 8.12 -38.78
N ALA A 227 8.88 8.62 -39.94
CA ALA A 227 10.04 8.07 -40.66
C ALA A 227 11.35 8.16 -39.84
N ALA A 228 11.55 9.23 -39.06
CA ALA A 228 12.70 9.38 -38.17
C ALA A 228 12.62 8.47 -36.93
N GLU A 229 11.43 8.17 -36.43
CA GLU A 229 11.19 7.19 -35.36
C GLU A 229 11.43 5.77 -35.86
N ASP A 230 10.88 5.39 -37.01
CA ASP A 230 11.11 4.09 -37.66
C ASP A 230 12.61 3.84 -37.89
N ALA A 231 13.34 4.85 -38.41
CA ALA A 231 14.79 4.76 -38.58
C ALA A 231 15.56 4.58 -37.27
N ARG A 232 15.16 5.27 -36.19
CA ARG A 232 15.77 5.11 -34.84
C ARG A 232 15.45 3.75 -34.23
N ASN A 233 14.23 3.24 -34.44
CA ASN A 233 13.81 1.93 -33.96
C ASN A 233 14.60 0.80 -34.66
N GLU A 234 14.80 0.90 -35.98
CA GLU A 234 15.62 -0.03 -36.76
C GLU A 234 17.09 0.00 -36.30
N GLN A 235 17.68 1.18 -36.13
CA GLN A 235 19.04 1.32 -35.58
C GLN A 235 19.16 0.69 -34.18
N ALA A 236 18.23 1.01 -33.27
CA ALA A 236 18.23 0.44 -31.92
C ALA A 236 18.04 -1.10 -31.91
N TYR A 237 17.33 -1.67 -32.90
CA TYR A 237 17.21 -3.11 -33.07
C TYR A 237 18.53 -3.74 -33.54
N GLN A 238 19.16 -3.18 -34.58
CA GLN A 238 20.46 -3.63 -35.07
C GLN A 238 21.56 -3.51 -34.00
N ASP A 239 21.55 -2.44 -33.21
CA ASP A 239 22.49 -2.20 -32.11
C ASP A 239 22.35 -3.27 -31.03
N LYS A 240 21.11 -3.62 -30.65
CA LYS A 240 20.82 -4.72 -29.71
C LYS A 240 21.27 -6.08 -30.25
N GLN A 241 21.13 -6.35 -31.55
CA GLN A 241 21.66 -7.57 -32.15
C GLN A 241 23.19 -7.64 -32.04
N ARG A 242 23.89 -6.54 -32.34
CA ARG A 242 25.37 -6.49 -32.19
C ARG A 242 25.80 -6.64 -30.74
N GLN A 243 25.14 -5.98 -29.80
CA GLN A 243 25.44 -6.11 -28.38
C GLN A 243 25.23 -7.55 -27.90
N HIS A 244 24.12 -8.20 -28.26
CA HIS A 244 23.87 -9.59 -27.88
C HIS A 244 24.95 -10.56 -28.40
N ALA A 245 25.46 -10.34 -29.63
CA ALA A 245 26.57 -11.12 -30.16
C ALA A 245 27.88 -10.90 -29.36
N ILE A 246 28.17 -9.66 -28.97
CA ILE A 246 29.31 -9.32 -28.09
C ILE A 246 29.14 -9.98 -26.72
N ASP A 247 27.97 -9.86 -26.09
CA ASP A 247 27.69 -10.46 -24.78
C ASP A 247 27.77 -11.99 -24.81
N GLN A 248 27.38 -12.63 -25.92
CA GLN A 248 27.58 -14.07 -26.12
C GLN A 248 29.07 -14.42 -26.24
N ALA A 249 29.84 -13.67 -27.02
CA ALA A 249 31.28 -13.88 -27.17
C ALA A 249 32.04 -13.69 -25.84
N GLN A 250 31.73 -12.63 -25.09
CA GLN A 250 32.29 -12.36 -23.75
C GLN A 250 31.93 -13.48 -22.77
N ARG A 251 30.64 -13.88 -22.69
CA ARG A 251 30.23 -14.99 -21.83
C ARG A 251 30.91 -16.31 -22.21
N GLY A 252 31.18 -16.55 -23.49
CA GLY A 252 31.97 -17.69 -23.97
C GLY A 252 33.44 -17.62 -23.52
N ALA A 253 34.10 -16.47 -23.73
CA ALA A 253 35.51 -16.27 -23.37
C ALA A 253 35.76 -16.38 -21.85
N GLU A 254 34.85 -15.87 -21.02
CA GLU A 254 34.90 -15.95 -19.56
C GLU A 254 34.48 -17.32 -18.99
N ALA A 255 33.83 -18.19 -19.76
CA ALA A 255 33.34 -19.48 -19.28
C ALA A 255 34.40 -20.34 -18.56
N PRO A 256 35.63 -20.54 -19.09
CA PRO A 256 36.69 -21.26 -18.37
C PRO A 256 37.10 -20.57 -17.07
N GLN A 257 37.13 -19.23 -17.02
CA GLN A 257 37.47 -18.50 -15.81
C GLN A 257 36.38 -18.62 -14.74
N ARG A 258 35.10 -18.59 -15.12
CA ARG A 258 33.98 -18.85 -14.20
C ARG A 258 34.01 -20.28 -13.67
N ALA A 259 34.34 -21.27 -14.51
CA ALA A 259 34.51 -22.66 -14.07
C ALA A 259 35.68 -22.82 -13.07
N ALA A 260 36.83 -22.21 -13.36
CA ALA A 260 37.99 -22.22 -12.45
C ALA A 260 37.69 -21.50 -11.12
N ASN A 261 36.95 -20.38 -11.15
CA ASN A 261 36.51 -19.67 -9.95
C ASN A 261 35.51 -20.49 -9.11
N ALA A 262 34.61 -21.24 -9.74
CA ALA A 262 33.69 -22.14 -9.05
C ALA A 262 34.45 -23.29 -8.36
N GLN A 263 35.37 -23.94 -9.07
CA GLN A 263 36.25 -24.97 -8.49
C GLN A 263 37.08 -24.41 -7.32
N ALA A 264 37.72 -23.25 -7.48
CA ALA A 264 38.48 -22.60 -6.41
C ALA A 264 37.62 -22.20 -5.19
N TYR A 265 36.32 -21.98 -5.37
CA TYR A 265 35.38 -21.75 -4.28
C TYR A 265 35.01 -23.05 -3.55
N GLU A 266 34.69 -24.11 -4.30
CA GLU A 266 34.46 -25.45 -3.74
C GLU A 266 35.69 -25.97 -2.98
N ASP A 267 36.88 -25.77 -3.52
CA ASP A 267 38.17 -26.14 -2.89
C ASP A 267 38.34 -25.43 -1.54
N LYS A 268 38.05 -24.13 -1.48
CA LYS A 268 38.07 -23.34 -0.24
C LYS A 268 37.02 -23.82 0.76
N GLN A 269 35.83 -24.21 0.31
CA GLN A 269 34.82 -24.81 1.20
C GLN A 269 35.31 -26.15 1.78
N ARG A 270 35.90 -27.02 0.97
CA ARG A 270 36.48 -28.29 1.44
C ARG A 270 37.64 -28.05 2.42
N GLN A 271 38.53 -27.12 2.12
CA GLN A 271 39.62 -26.75 3.03
C GLN A 271 39.07 -26.21 4.36
N HIS A 272 38.07 -25.32 4.33
CA HIS A 272 37.45 -24.80 5.54
C HIS A 272 36.79 -25.90 6.40
N ALA A 273 36.16 -26.91 5.78
CA ALA A 273 35.63 -28.07 6.49
C ALA A 273 36.73 -28.91 7.15
N ILE A 274 37.87 -29.13 6.46
CA ILE A 274 39.04 -29.82 7.02
C ILE A 274 39.65 -29.01 8.17
N ASP A 275 39.85 -27.71 7.99
CA ASP A 275 40.33 -26.79 9.02
C ASP A 275 39.43 -26.79 10.26
N GLN A 276 38.10 -26.82 10.09
CA GLN A 276 37.16 -26.94 11.20
C GLN A 276 37.27 -28.29 11.92
N ALA A 277 37.42 -29.40 11.17
CA ALA A 277 37.64 -30.71 11.76
C ALA A 277 38.97 -30.80 12.55
N GLN A 278 40.02 -30.11 12.08
CA GLN A 278 41.32 -30.03 12.75
C GLN A 278 41.34 -29.08 13.95
N ARG A 279 40.63 -27.95 13.87
CA ARG A 279 40.49 -26.98 14.98
C ARG A 279 39.43 -27.37 16.00
N GLY A 280 38.62 -28.38 15.69
CA GLY A 280 37.72 -29.01 16.64
C GLY A 280 38.50 -29.46 17.87
N ILE A 281 38.32 -28.75 18.98
CA ILE A 281 38.90 -29.08 20.28
C ILE A 281 38.61 -30.56 20.52
N SER A 282 39.66 -31.38 20.67
CA SER A 282 39.46 -32.82 20.84
C SER A 282 38.53 -33.07 22.04
N PRO A 283 37.69 -34.10 22.04
CA PRO A 283 36.75 -34.33 23.14
C PRO A 283 37.44 -34.43 24.51
N SER A 284 38.72 -34.84 24.55
CA SER A 284 39.56 -34.79 25.74
C SER A 284 39.94 -33.38 26.19
N GLN A 285 40.31 -32.48 25.26
CA GLN A 285 40.57 -31.06 25.59
C GLN A 285 39.28 -30.31 25.96
N ALA A 286 38.15 -30.63 25.34
CA ALA A 286 36.86 -30.03 25.68
C ALA A 286 36.43 -30.40 27.11
N ALA A 287 36.54 -31.69 27.45
CA ALA A 287 36.30 -32.18 28.82
C ALA A 287 37.27 -31.56 29.85
N ALA A 288 38.56 -31.44 29.52
CA ALA A 288 39.55 -30.82 30.40
C ALA A 288 39.25 -29.32 30.64
N ASN A 289 38.86 -28.57 29.59
CA ASN A 289 38.47 -27.17 29.71
C ASN A 289 37.20 -27.00 30.55
N GLN A 290 36.22 -27.89 30.40
CA GLN A 290 35.00 -27.89 31.21
C GLN A 290 35.29 -28.18 32.69
N GLN A 291 36.08 -29.23 32.97
CA GLN A 291 36.52 -29.54 34.34
C GLN A 291 37.29 -28.39 34.99
N ALA A 292 38.17 -27.71 34.24
CA ALA A 292 38.90 -26.54 34.72
C ALA A 292 38.00 -25.31 34.96
N TYR A 293 36.85 -25.21 34.28
CA TYR A 293 35.83 -24.19 34.55
C TYR A 293 35.05 -24.52 35.82
N ASP A 294 34.56 -25.76 35.94
CA ASP A 294 33.75 -26.23 37.08
C ASP A 294 34.54 -26.18 38.40
N GLN A 295 35.83 -26.54 38.37
CA GLN A 295 36.73 -26.38 39.51
C GLN A 295 36.82 -24.92 39.96
N LYS A 296 37.05 -23.98 39.03
CA LYS A 296 37.11 -22.53 39.34
C LYS A 296 35.80 -22.00 39.94
N GLN A 297 34.65 -22.48 39.47
CA GLN A 297 33.35 -22.14 40.07
C GLN A 297 33.25 -22.66 41.50
N SER A 298 33.65 -23.90 41.75
CA SER A 298 33.61 -24.50 43.10
C SER A 298 34.55 -23.78 44.09
N ASP A 299 35.75 -23.40 43.66
CA ASP A 299 36.71 -22.69 44.51
C ASP A 299 36.30 -21.24 44.78
N TYR A 300 35.65 -20.58 43.81
CA TYR A 300 35.04 -19.26 44.03
C TYR A 300 33.93 -19.33 45.09
N GLN A 301 33.04 -20.33 45.02
CA GLN A 301 31.99 -20.55 46.02
C GLN A 301 32.58 -20.84 47.42
N ARG A 302 33.59 -21.71 47.52
CA ARG A 302 34.31 -21.96 48.78
C ARG A 302 34.92 -20.70 49.38
N LYS A 303 35.53 -19.84 48.55
CA LYS A 303 36.15 -18.58 48.98
C LYS A 303 35.12 -17.58 49.50
N LEU A 304 33.93 -17.50 48.88
CA LEU A 304 32.82 -16.69 49.40
C LEU A 304 32.33 -17.20 50.76
N GLU A 305 32.20 -18.51 50.92
CA GLU A 305 31.73 -19.11 52.17
C GLU A 305 32.74 -18.93 53.31
N GLN A 306 34.03 -19.15 53.04
CA GLN A 306 35.12 -18.85 53.98
C GLN A 306 35.12 -17.37 54.40
N ALA A 307 34.87 -16.44 53.47
CA ALA A 307 34.78 -15.01 53.77
C ALA A 307 33.57 -14.68 54.66
N ARG A 308 32.41 -15.32 54.45
CA ARG A 308 31.23 -15.17 55.33
C ARG A 308 31.52 -15.65 56.74
N GLN A 309 32.13 -16.83 56.89
CA GLN A 309 32.45 -17.41 58.19
C GLN A 309 33.43 -16.52 58.98
N GLN A 310 34.48 -16.01 58.33
CA GLN A 310 35.38 -15.03 58.93
C GLN A 310 34.69 -13.71 59.29
N GLY A 311 33.74 -13.26 58.46
CA GLY A 311 32.91 -12.09 58.74
C GLY A 311 32.05 -12.26 59.99
N ALA A 312 31.41 -13.43 60.14
CA ALA A 312 30.59 -13.79 61.29
C ALA A 312 31.41 -13.89 62.60
N GLN A 313 32.56 -14.58 62.56
CA GLN A 313 33.48 -14.69 63.71
C GLN A 313 33.94 -13.30 64.18
N LYS A 314 34.39 -12.43 63.27
CA LYS A 314 34.80 -11.06 63.60
C LYS A 314 33.64 -10.18 64.09
N ALA A 315 32.39 -10.50 63.72
CA ALA A 315 31.23 -9.81 64.27
C ALA A 315 30.95 -10.23 65.72
N GLN A 316 31.04 -11.53 66.02
CA GLN A 316 30.93 -12.05 67.40
C GLN A 316 32.04 -11.47 68.29
N GLU A 317 33.29 -11.51 67.85
CA GLU A 317 34.44 -10.95 68.58
C GLU A 317 34.27 -9.45 68.91
N ARG A 318 33.64 -8.67 68.02
CA ARG A 318 33.31 -7.26 68.28
C ARG A 318 32.26 -7.09 69.37
N VAL A 319 31.22 -7.94 69.38
CA VAL A 319 30.17 -7.92 70.43
C VAL A 319 30.77 -8.31 71.79
N GLU A 320 31.58 -9.36 71.84
CA GLU A 320 32.26 -9.80 73.07
C GLU A 320 33.22 -8.72 73.61
N LYS A 321 34.02 -8.08 72.73
CA LYS A 321 34.88 -6.97 73.12
C LYS A 321 34.09 -5.78 73.65
N GLN A 322 32.98 -5.41 73.00
CA GLN A 322 32.08 -4.35 73.46
C GLN A 322 31.52 -4.65 74.85
N GLN A 323 30.97 -5.85 75.08
CA GLN A 323 30.49 -6.28 76.40
C GLN A 323 31.61 -6.30 77.45
N SER A 324 32.83 -6.71 77.09
CA SER A 324 33.97 -6.69 78.00
C SER A 324 34.39 -5.26 78.39
N PHE A 325 34.23 -4.29 77.50
CA PHE A 325 34.53 -2.88 77.73
C PHE A 325 33.47 -2.22 78.61
N GLU A 326 32.19 -2.51 78.36
CA GLU A 326 31.06 -2.06 79.19
C GLU A 326 31.17 -2.59 80.63
N LYS A 327 31.49 -3.89 80.80
CA LYS A 327 31.76 -4.47 82.14
C LYS A 327 32.89 -3.75 82.87
N LYS A 328 34.02 -3.50 82.20
CA LYS A 328 35.15 -2.74 82.78
C LYS A 328 34.77 -1.31 83.17
N GLN A 329 33.91 -0.63 82.40
CA GLN A 329 33.41 0.70 82.79
C GLN A 329 32.52 0.63 84.05
N ALA A 330 31.63 -0.35 84.14
CA ALA A 330 30.78 -0.55 85.30
C ALA A 330 31.60 -0.90 86.56
N GLU A 331 32.57 -1.80 86.46
CA GLU A 331 33.51 -2.16 87.54
C GLU A 331 34.34 -0.95 88.00
N ALA A 332 34.86 -0.14 87.06
CA ALA A 332 35.59 1.08 87.39
C ALA A 332 34.72 2.13 88.10
N ALA A 333 33.45 2.25 87.70
CA ALA A 333 32.49 3.13 88.37
C ALA A 333 32.15 2.65 89.79
N GLN A 334 31.92 1.34 89.98
CA GLN A 334 31.70 0.73 91.30
C GLN A 334 32.92 0.92 92.21
N HIS A 335 34.13 0.61 91.73
CA HIS A 335 35.36 0.79 92.51
C HIS A 335 35.57 2.25 92.91
N LYS A 336 35.25 3.22 92.03
CA LYS A 336 35.30 4.65 92.37
C LYS A 336 34.30 5.01 93.48
N ALA A 337 33.07 4.48 93.43
CA ALA A 337 32.06 4.69 94.46
C ALA A 337 32.49 4.08 95.81
N ASP A 338 33.03 2.87 95.82
CA ASP A 338 33.54 2.19 97.01
C ASP A 338 34.70 2.94 97.67
N VAL A 339 35.66 3.44 96.87
CA VAL A 339 36.77 4.26 97.38
C VAL A 339 36.24 5.56 97.98
N GLN A 340 35.27 6.24 97.33
CA GLN A 340 34.64 7.44 97.88
C GLN A 340 33.86 7.15 99.17
N ALA A 341 33.15 6.03 99.27
CA ALA A 341 32.45 5.61 100.48
C ALA A 341 33.44 5.35 101.64
N ARG A 342 34.55 4.65 101.39
CA ARG A 342 35.61 4.45 102.38
C ARG A 342 36.26 5.77 102.82
N GLN A 343 36.48 6.71 101.90
CA GLN A 343 37.01 8.03 102.23
C GLN A 343 36.05 8.84 103.12
N LYS A 344 34.75 8.83 102.82
CA LYS A 344 33.73 9.47 103.68
C LYS A 344 33.69 8.86 105.08
N GLN A 345 33.64 7.53 105.18
CA GLN A 345 33.68 6.83 106.48
C GLN A 345 34.97 7.10 107.26
N ALA A 346 36.11 7.31 106.58
CA ALA A 346 37.37 7.68 107.23
C ALA A 346 37.36 9.14 107.71
N ALA A 347 36.77 10.07 106.94
CA ALA A 347 36.60 11.47 107.33
C ALA A 347 35.64 11.61 108.52
N GLU A 348 34.47 10.97 108.46
CA GLU A 348 33.48 10.92 109.56
C GLU A 348 34.12 10.38 110.86
N LYS A 349 34.88 9.28 110.79
CA LYS A 349 35.62 8.74 111.95
C LYS A 349 36.73 9.68 112.45
N ALA A 350 37.33 10.50 111.58
CA ALA A 350 38.34 11.47 111.98
C ALA A 350 37.70 12.70 112.64
N GLU A 351 36.56 13.19 112.14
CA GLU A 351 35.78 14.26 112.76
C GLU A 351 35.22 13.84 114.12
N GLN A 352 34.68 12.61 114.23
CA GLN A 352 34.21 12.05 115.49
C GLN A 352 35.35 12.03 116.53
N LYS A 353 36.54 11.52 116.17
CA LYS A 353 37.72 11.57 117.04
C LYS A 353 38.12 12.99 117.45
N ARG A 354 38.03 13.99 116.56
CA ARG A 354 38.31 15.39 116.92
C ARG A 354 37.29 15.95 117.91
N GLN A 355 35.99 15.67 117.71
CA GLN A 355 34.94 16.07 118.65
C GLN A 355 35.14 15.43 120.03
N ASP A 356 35.53 14.15 120.08
CA ASP A 356 35.79 13.45 121.34
C ASP A 356 37.05 13.97 122.05
N GLN A 357 38.12 14.30 121.31
CA GLN A 357 39.31 14.97 121.85
C GLN A 357 39.00 16.37 122.40
N LEU A 358 38.19 17.18 121.69
CA LEU A 358 37.78 18.51 122.17
C LEU A 358 36.93 18.41 123.44
N LYS A 359 36.04 17.41 123.54
CA LYS A 359 35.29 17.14 124.79
C LYS A 359 36.20 16.73 125.93
N GLN A 360 37.21 15.89 125.69
CA GLN A 360 38.20 15.52 126.70
C GLN A 360 39.02 16.72 127.18
N GLN A 361 39.48 17.58 126.28
CA GLN A 361 40.20 18.81 126.65
C GLN A 361 39.33 19.76 127.48
N GLN A 362 38.06 19.96 127.10
CA GLN A 362 37.13 20.77 127.90
C GLN A 362 36.86 20.18 129.30
N LEU A 363 36.82 18.85 129.43
CA LEU A 363 36.69 18.17 130.72
C LEU A 363 37.97 18.31 131.58
N GLU A 364 39.17 18.19 130.99
CA GLU A 364 40.43 18.42 131.70
C GLU A 364 40.61 19.89 132.11
N GLU A 365 40.21 20.85 131.28
CA GLU A 365 40.24 22.27 131.64
C GLU A 365 39.26 22.60 132.78
N GLN A 366 38.05 22.04 132.77
CA GLN A 366 37.12 22.17 133.90
C GLN A 366 37.69 21.56 135.18
N GLN A 367 38.33 20.38 135.11
CA GLN A 367 38.97 19.76 136.28
C GLN A 367 40.17 20.57 136.80
N LYS A 368 41.01 21.13 135.92
CA LYS A 368 42.13 22.00 136.32
C LYS A 368 41.65 23.32 136.96
N GLN A 369 40.57 23.92 136.43
CA GLN A 369 39.98 25.12 137.03
C GLN A 369 39.39 24.85 138.41
N GLN A 370 38.86 23.64 138.68
CA GLN A 370 38.40 23.25 140.01
C GLN A 370 39.56 22.94 140.97
N GLN A 371 40.66 22.33 140.50
CA GLN A 371 41.83 22.02 141.33
C GLN A 371 42.67 23.25 141.73
N GLN A 372 42.54 24.39 141.04
CA GLN A 372 43.21 25.64 141.43
C GLN A 372 42.39 26.52 142.40
N GLN A 373 41.27 26.01 142.93
CA GLN A 373 40.42 26.70 143.92
C GLN A 373 40.41 26.03 145.30
N GLN A 374 41.43 25.21 145.62
CA GLN A 374 41.61 24.58 146.94
C GLN A 374 43.02 24.84 147.48
#